data_AF-A0A3M1EQL1-F1
#
_entry.id   AF-A0A3M1EQL1-F1
#
_cell.length_a   1.000
_cell.length_b   1.000
_cell.length_c   1.000
_cell.angle_alpha   90.00
_cell.angle_beta   90.00
_cell.angle_gamma   90.00
#
_symmetry.space_group_name_H-M   'P 1'
#
loop_
_entity.id
_entity.type
_entity.pdbx_description
1 polymer ?
#
loop_
_entity_poly.entity_id
_entity_poly.type
_entity_poly.pdbx_seq_one_letter_code
_entity_poly.pdbx_strand_id
1 'polypeptide(L)'
;MATLTLSDVLDDLRAADQVLRKFEQRYWLSSVHFYELYSQGLLDDGSHSEDFSEWAGYYKLKIKREAALEQLSQQRLERLRSQSGEGGIELAPAEPSLEIA
;
A
#
# COMPACT_ATOMS: atom_id res chain seq x y z
N MET A 1 3.28 -15.23 -15.15
CA MET A 1 2.29 -14.24 -14.69
C MET A 1 2.14 -14.41 -13.21
N ALA A 2 2.34 -13.35 -12.43
CA ALA A 2 2.16 -13.40 -10.99
C ALA A 2 0.73 -12.98 -10.67
N THR A 3 -0.03 -13.86 -10.03
CA THR A 3 -1.34 -13.50 -9.46
C THR A 3 -1.07 -12.77 -8.14
N LEU A 4 -1.60 -11.56 -7.99
CA LEU A 4 -1.56 -10.83 -6.72
C LEU A 4 -2.96 -10.89 -6.12
N THR A 5 -3.08 -11.51 -4.96
CA THR A 5 -4.35 -11.60 -4.24
C THR A 5 -4.56 -10.37 -3.36
N LEU A 6 -5.81 -10.15 -2.92
CA LEU A 6 -6.09 -9.12 -1.93
C LEU A 6 -5.33 -9.40 -0.62
N SER A 7 -5.22 -10.66 -0.20
CA SER A 7 -4.44 -11.03 0.99
C SER A 7 -2.97 -10.64 0.85
N ASP A 8 -2.34 -10.91 -0.30
CA ASP A 8 -0.96 -10.50 -0.54
C ASP A 8 -0.78 -8.97 -0.43
N VAL A 9 -1.73 -8.20 -0.99
CA VAL A 9 -1.73 -6.74 -0.89
C VAL A 9 -1.84 -6.28 0.57
N LEU A 10 -2.76 -6.87 1.34
CA LEU A 10 -2.99 -6.51 2.73
C LEU A 10 -1.81 -6.92 3.63
N ASP A 11 -1.17 -8.05 3.36
CA ASP A 11 0.02 -8.50 4.08
C ASP A 11 1.24 -7.60 3.78
N ASP A 12 1.45 -7.24 2.51
CA ASP A 12 2.50 -6.28 2.13
C ASP A 12 2.26 -4.91 2.77
N LEU A 13 1.02 -4.43 2.79
CA LEU A 13 0.65 -3.17 3.46
C LEU A 13 0.95 -3.22 4.96
N ARG A 14 0.55 -4.31 5.61
CA ARG A 14 0.82 -4.53 7.04
C ARG A 14 2.32 -4.55 7.33
N ALA A 15 3.11 -5.22 6.50
CA ALA A 15 4.56 -5.26 6.66
C ALA A 15 5.19 -3.87 6.46
N ALA A 16 4.79 -3.15 5.42
CA ALA A 16 5.26 -1.80 5.16
C ALA A 16 4.92 -0.85 6.32
N ASP A 17 3.66 -0.84 6.78
CA ASP A 17 3.22 0.01 7.89
C ASP A 17 4.00 -0.25 9.19
N GLN A 18 4.35 -1.51 9.48
CA GLN A 18 5.17 -1.83 10.65
C GLN A 18 6.56 -1.21 10.58
N VAL A 19 7.18 -1.19 9.41
CA VAL A 19 8.49 -0.55 9.21
C VAL A 19 8.34 0.96 9.30
N LEU A 20 7.42 1.55 8.53
CA LEU A 20 7.18 2.99 8.51
C LEU A 20 6.92 3.56 9.90
N ARG A 21 6.08 2.89 10.69
CA ARG A 21 5.71 3.33 12.05
C ARG A 21 6.91 3.42 13.00
N LYS A 22 7.92 2.55 12.84
CA LYS A 22 9.16 2.64 13.64
C LYS A 22 9.90 3.95 13.36
N PHE A 23 9.95 4.38 12.11
CA PHE A 23 10.60 5.63 11.71
C PHE A 23 9.77 6.84 12.15
N GLU A 24 8.45 6.78 11.99
CA GLU A 24 7.56 7.85 12.45
C GLU A 24 7.68 8.09 13.95
N GLN A 25 7.80 7.02 14.74
CA GLN A 25 8.03 7.13 16.19
C GLN A 25 9.44 7.58 16.53
N ARG A 26 10.45 7.11 15.81
CA ARG A 26 11.86 7.47 16.03
C ARG A 26 12.12 8.94 15.74
N TYR A 27 11.51 9.48 14.69
CA TYR A 27 11.75 10.82 14.19
C TYR A 27 10.59 11.80 14.42
N TRP A 28 9.48 11.34 15.02
CA TRP A 28 8.29 12.13 15.32
C TRP A 28 7.73 12.90 14.11
N LEU A 29 7.84 12.29 12.93
CA LEU A 29 7.47 12.87 11.64
C LEU A 29 6.66 11.84 10.85
N SER A 30 5.57 12.25 10.21
CA SER A 30 4.80 11.31 9.38
C SER A 30 5.61 10.84 8.18
N SER A 31 5.35 9.62 7.71
CA SER A 31 6.07 9.05 6.56
C SER A 31 5.95 9.90 5.29
N VAL A 32 4.84 10.63 5.13
CA VAL A 32 4.63 11.55 4.00
C VAL A 32 5.64 12.69 4.02
N HIS A 33 5.76 13.41 5.13
CA HIS A 33 6.71 14.52 5.24
C HIS A 33 8.16 14.01 5.29
N PHE A 34 8.39 12.85 5.92
CA PHE A 34 9.70 12.20 5.88
C PHE A 34 10.11 11.89 4.42
N TYR A 35 9.18 11.40 3.60
CA TYR A 35 9.46 11.11 2.19
C TYR A 35 9.73 12.36 1.38
N GLU A 36 9.01 13.44 1.66
CA GLU A 36 9.24 14.73 1.02
C GLU A 36 10.68 15.20 1.26
N LEU A 37 11.13 15.22 2.52
CA LEU A 37 12.51 15.59 2.87
C LEU A 37 13.54 14.63 2.26
N TYR A 38 13.28 13.32 2.28
CA TYR A 38 14.12 12.31 1.64
C TYR A 38 14.26 12.57 0.13
N SER A 39 13.14 12.83 -0.55
CA SER A 39 13.10 13.01 -2.00
C SER A 39 13.81 14.28 -2.48
N GLN A 40 13.94 15.27 -1.59
CA GLN A 40 14.68 16.51 -1.83
C GLN A 40 16.18 16.37 -1.50
N GLY A 41 16.62 15.21 -0.97
CA GLY A 41 18.00 15.00 -0.52
C GLY A 41 18.35 15.75 0.76
N LEU A 42 17.35 16.16 1.55
CA LEU A 42 17.56 16.96 2.77
C LEU A 42 17.83 16.13 4.03
N LEU A 43 17.61 14.81 3.98
CA LEU A 43 17.81 13.91 5.12
C LEU A 43 19.19 13.22 5.13
N ASP A 44 19.86 13.11 3.98
CA ASP A 44 21.09 12.34 3.87
C ASP A 44 22.32 13.25 3.95
N ASP A 45 22.98 13.25 5.11
CA ASP A 45 24.34 13.78 5.28
C ASP A 45 25.41 12.68 5.18
N GLY A 46 25.01 11.44 4.84
CA GLY A 46 25.84 10.24 4.76
C GLY A 46 25.81 9.35 6.00
N SER A 47 25.24 9.78 7.13
CA SER A 47 25.30 9.03 8.40
C SER A 47 24.25 7.91 8.55
N HIS A 48 23.16 7.99 7.79
CA HIS A 48 21.99 7.10 7.92
C HIS A 48 21.40 6.65 6.56
N SER A 49 22.22 6.71 5.50
CA SER A 49 21.78 6.48 4.11
C SER A 49 21.16 5.09 3.88
N GLU A 50 21.66 4.04 4.55
CA GLU A 50 21.12 2.67 4.44
C GLU A 50 19.72 2.55 5.07
N ASP A 51 19.55 2.98 6.33
CA ASP A 51 18.26 2.99 7.04
C ASP A 51 17.19 3.77 6.28
N PHE A 52 17.54 4.95 5.74
CA PHE A 52 16.60 5.80 5.00
C PHE A 52 16.26 5.23 3.62
N SER A 53 17.22 4.58 2.95
CA SER A 53 16.98 3.89 1.68
C SER A 53 16.05 2.69 1.85
N GLU A 54 16.25 1.88 2.90
CA GLU A 54 15.36 0.76 3.25
C GLU A 54 13.94 1.27 3.53
N TRP A 55 13.82 2.27 4.41
CA TRP A 55 12.55 2.90 4.73
C TRP A 55 11.83 3.45 3.48
N ALA A 56 12.56 4.13 2.59
CA ALA A 56 12.00 4.67 1.36
C ALA A 56 11.49 3.56 0.42
N GLY A 57 12.14 2.39 0.43
CA GLY A 57 11.66 1.19 -0.24
C GLY A 57 10.29 0.74 0.27
N TYR A 58 10.13 0.62 1.59
CA TYR A 58 8.85 0.27 2.22
C TYR A 58 7.77 1.34 1.98
N TYR A 59 8.13 2.62 1.99
CA TYR A 59 7.17 3.69 1.69
C TYR A 59 6.64 3.61 0.25
N LYS A 60 7.53 3.38 -0.72
CA LYS A 60 7.13 3.17 -2.12
C LYS A 60 6.31 1.90 -2.29
N LEU A 61 6.65 0.82 -1.57
CA LEU A 61 5.87 -0.41 -1.56
C LEU A 61 4.44 -0.14 -1.06
N LYS A 62 4.29 0.57 0.06
CA LYS A 62 2.99 0.97 0.59
C LYS A 62 2.15 1.70 -0.46
N ILE A 63 2.68 2.76 -1.08
CA ILE A 63 1.96 3.52 -2.11
C ILE A 63 1.51 2.60 -3.25
N LYS A 64 2.39 1.73 -3.74
CA LYS A 64 2.07 0.79 -4.81
C LYS A 64 0.95 -0.19 -4.41
N ARG A 65 0.96 -0.66 -3.17
CA ARG A 65 -0.05 -1.60 -2.66
C ARG A 65 -1.37 -0.94 -2.31
N GLU A 66 -1.37 0.29 -1.82
CA GLU A 66 -2.59 1.09 -1.66
C GLU A 66 -3.27 1.32 -3.02
N ALA A 67 -2.49 1.65 -4.05
CA ALA A 67 -3.01 1.77 -5.42
C ALA A 67 -3.59 0.43 -5.94
N ALA A 68 -2.91 -0.69 -5.68
CA ALA A 68 -3.41 -2.01 -6.05
C ALA A 68 -4.70 -2.38 -5.31
N LEU A 69 -4.79 -2.06 -4.01
CA LEU A 69 -5.98 -2.25 -3.18
C LEU A 69 -7.16 -1.44 -3.73
N GLU A 70 -6.93 -0.18 -4.09
CA GLU A 70 -7.95 0.68 -4.67
C GLU A 70 -8.45 0.12 -6.02
N GLN A 71 -7.54 -0.33 -6.89
CA GLN A 71 -7.88 -0.96 -8.16
C GLN A 71 -8.71 -2.25 -7.98
N LEU A 72 -8.29 -3.13 -7.05
CA LEU A 72 -9.03 -4.33 -6.67
C LEU A 72 -10.46 -3.99 -6.21
N SER A 73 -10.57 -2.98 -5.35
CA SER A 73 -11.83 -2.55 -4.76
C SER A 73 -12.78 -1.97 -5.80
N GLN A 74 -12.26 -1.13 -6.71
CA GLN A 74 -13.02 -0.55 -7.81
C GLN A 74 -13.57 -1.64 -8.74
N GLN A 75 -12.74 -2.59 -9.18
CA GLN A 75 -13.20 -3.69 -10.03
C GLN A 75 -14.24 -4.58 -9.33
N ARG A 76 -14.05 -4.85 -8.04
CA ARG A 76 -15.05 -5.59 -7.25
C ARG A 76 -16.37 -4.83 -7.19
N LEU A 77 -16.32 -3.52 -6.95
CA LEU A 77 -17.49 -2.66 -6.86
C LEU A 77 -18.25 -2.59 -8.20
N GLU A 78 -17.55 -2.51 -9.32
CA GLU A 78 -18.15 -2.54 -10.66
C GLU A 78 -18.90 -3.85 -10.92
N ARG A 79 -18.29 -4.99 -10.56
CA ARG A 79 -18.94 -6.31 -10.67
C ARG A 79 -20.18 -6.40 -9.79
N LEU A 80 -20.07 -5.98 -8.53
CA LEU A 80 -21.18 -5.97 -7.59
C LEU A 80 -22.35 -5.10 -8.07
N ARG A 81 -22.07 -3.90 -8.59
CA ARG A 81 -23.08 -3.00 -9.17
C ARG A 81 -23.73 -3.58 -10.42
N SER A 82 -22.97 -4.30 -11.24
CA SER A 82 -23.49 -4.95 -12.45
C SER A 82 -24.36 -6.17 -12.14
N GLN A 83 -24.11 -6.83 -11.00
CA GLN A 83 -24.84 -8.01 -10.54
C GLN A 83 -26.04 -7.65 -9.64
N SER A 84 -26.05 -6.45 -9.04
CA SER A 84 -27.17 -5.97 -8.26
C SER A 84 -28.34 -5.57 -9.16
N GLY A 85 -29.45 -6.32 -9.07
CA GLY A 85 -30.76 -5.90 -9.58
C GLY A 85 -31.47 -4.96 -8.60
N GLU A 86 -32.80 -4.97 -8.58
CA GLU A 86 -33.63 -4.13 -7.69
C GLU A 86 -33.46 -4.43 -6.18
N GLY A 87 -32.74 -5.49 -5.81
CA GLY A 87 -32.59 -5.99 -4.43
C GLY A 87 -31.38 -5.48 -3.64
N GLY A 88 -30.54 -4.59 -4.21
CA GLY A 88 -29.33 -4.08 -3.54
C GLY A 88 -28.06 -4.91 -3.80
N ILE A 89 -26.95 -4.51 -3.17
CA ILE A 89 -25.63 -5.15 -3.34
C ILE A 89 -25.42 -6.19 -2.22
N GLU A 90 -25.24 -7.46 -2.58
CA GLU A 90 -24.86 -8.52 -1.65
C GLU A 90 -23.33 -8.64 -1.56
N LEU A 91 -22.78 -8.54 -0.35
CA LEU A 91 -21.33 -8.66 -0.10
C LEU A 91 -21.00 -10.06 0.44
N ALA A 92 -20.70 -11.00 -0.45
CA ALA A 92 -20.20 -12.31 -0.04
C ALA A 92 -18.74 -12.24 0.45
N PRO A 93 -18.34 -13.02 1.47
CA PRO A 93 -16.98 -13.02 2.04
C PRO A 93 -15.93 -13.74 1.17
N ALA A 94 -16.10 -13.72 -0.16
CA ALA A 94 -15.13 -14.30 -1.10
C ALA A 94 -13.97 -13.32 -1.36
N GLU A 95 -12.76 -13.87 -1.48
CA GLU A 95 -11.55 -13.11 -1.79
C GLU A 95 -11.47 -12.79 -3.30
N PRO A 96 -11.23 -11.52 -3.69
CA PRO A 96 -10.95 -11.16 -5.06
C PRO A 96 -9.46 -11.41 -5.39
N SER A 97 -9.19 -11.98 -6.57
CA SER A 97 -7.84 -12.16 -7.12
C SER A 97 -7.65 -11.36 -8.42
N LEU A 98 -6.43 -10.83 -8.63
CA LEU A 98 -6.02 -10.17 -9.87
C LEU A 98 -4.87 -10.91 -10.54
N GLU A 99 -4.96 -11.08 -11.86
CA GLU A 99 -3.81 -11.38 -12.69
C GLU A 99 -3.07 -10.08 -13.01
N ILE A 100 -1.80 -9.98 -12.59
CA ILE A 100 -0.95 -8.85 -12.98
C ILE A 100 -0.17 -9.30 -14.23
N ALA A 101 -0.44 -8.62 -15.35
CA ALA A 101 0.28 -8.77 -16.61
C ALA A 101 1.68 -8.13 -16.55
#